data_AF-A0A0M3JI22-F1
#
_entry.id   AF-A0A0M3JI22-F1
#
_cell.length_a   1.000
_cell.length_b   1.000
_cell.length_c   1.000
_cell.angle_alpha   90.00
_cell.angle_beta   90.00
_cell.angle_gamma   90.00
#
_symmetry.space_group_name_H-M   'P 1'
#
loop_
_entity.id
_entity.type
_entity.pdbx_description
1 polymer ?
#
loop_
_entity_poly.entity_id
_entity_poly.type
_entity_poly.pdbx_seq_one_letter_code
_entity_poly.pdbx_strand_id
1 'polypeptide(L)' 'MDSQDFFQGLIMLHFVLGFAVLLCTVSSFEIPDNVLWNINGMAHCLLHHDGLPYYGYGCYCGFGDSGTPIDGID' A
#
# COMPACT_ATOMS: atom_id res chain seq x y z
N MET A 1 23.15 -22.88 32.16
CA MET A 1 22.88 -22.51 30.75
C MET A 1 21.90 -23.55 30.27
N ASP A 2 20.64 -23.23 30.49
CA ASP A 2 19.58 -24.21 30.55
C ASP A 2 18.99 -24.41 29.15
N SER A 3 18.62 -25.64 28.82
CA SER A 3 18.06 -26.01 27.52
C SER A 3 16.80 -25.20 27.15
N GLN A 4 16.16 -24.55 28.12
CA GLN A 4 15.00 -23.67 27.91
C GLN A 4 15.39 -22.28 27.39
N ASP A 5 16.52 -21.73 27.80
CA ASP A 5 17.04 -20.44 27.31
C ASP A 5 17.39 -20.52 25.81
N PHE A 6 17.91 -21.68 25.37
CA PHE A 6 18.20 -21.95 23.96
C PHE A 6 16.93 -22.00 23.11
N PHE A 7 15.86 -22.61 23.63
CA PHE A 7 14.57 -22.71 22.94
C PHE A 7 13.88 -21.35 22.82
N GLN A 8 13.91 -20.53 23.88
CA GLN A 8 13.41 -19.16 23.85
C GLN A 8 14.21 -18.27 22.89
N GLY A 9 15.54 -18.44 22.83
CA GLY A 9 16.40 -17.72 21.87
C GLY A 9 16.08 -18.06 20.42
N LEU A 10 15.80 -19.34 20.12
CA LEU A 10 15.41 -19.77 18.77
C LEU A 10 14.06 -19.16 18.35
N ILE A 11 13.08 -19.13 19.24
CA ILE A 11 11.76 -18.52 18.99
C ILE A 11 11.92 -17.01 18.70
N MET A 12 12.68 -16.30 19.52
CA MET A 12 12.94 -14.86 19.32
C MET A 12 13.63 -14.59 17.98
N LEU A 13 14.59 -15.44 17.57
CA LEU A 13 15.26 -15.31 16.28
C LEU A 13 14.30 -15.45 15.09
N HIS A 14 13.32 -16.36 15.16
CA HIS A 14 12.31 -16.52 14.12
C HIS A 14 11.37 -15.30 14.04
N PHE A 15 10.97 -14.73 15.18
CA PHE A 15 10.16 -13.51 15.21
C PHE A 15 10.92 -12.30 14.63
N VAL A 16 12.20 -12.14 14.97
CA VAL A 16 13.05 -11.07 14.43
C VAL A 16 13.25 -11.23 12.93
N LEU A 17 13.56 -12.45 12.46
CA LEU A 17 13.70 -12.74 11.02
C LEU A 17 12.37 -12.54 10.28
N GLY A 18 11.25 -13.01 10.83
CA GLY A 18 9.93 -12.83 10.24
C GLY A 18 9.53 -11.36 10.12
N PHE A 19 9.80 -10.57 11.17
CA PHE A 19 9.55 -9.12 11.17
C PHE A 19 10.46 -8.38 10.19
N ALA A 20 11.75 -8.74 10.11
CA ALA A 20 12.69 -8.16 9.16
C ALA A 20 12.26 -8.44 7.70
N VAL A 21 11.80 -9.66 7.40
CA VAL A 21 11.27 -10.02 6.07
C VAL A 21 10.00 -9.22 5.77
N LEU A 22 9.06 -9.10 6.71
CA LEU A 22 7.86 -8.28 6.56
C LEU A 22 8.20 -6.81 6.26
N LEU A 23 9.14 -6.23 7.00
CA LEU A 23 9.62 -4.86 6.77
C LEU A 23 10.26 -4.70 5.38
N CYS A 24 11.05 -5.66 4.92
CA CYS A 24 11.61 -5.62 3.58
C CYS A 24 10.51 -5.63 2.50
N THR A 25 9.46 -6.44 2.65
CA THR A 25 8.38 -6.50 1.65
C THR A 25 7.59 -5.20 1.52
N VAL A 26 7.43 -4.42 2.60
CA VAL A 26 6.70 -3.14 2.55
C VAL A 26 7.56 -1.99 2.00
N SER A 27 8.89 -2.09 2.11
CA SER A 27 9.80 -1.04 1.64
C SER A 27 9.99 -0.97 0.13
N SER A 28 9.58 -2.01 -0.62
CA SER A 28 9.76 -2.07 -2.08
C SER A 28 8.70 -1.32 -2.89
N PHE A 29 7.80 -0.59 -2.23
CA PHE A 29 6.73 0.13 -2.90
C PHE A 29 7.12 1.60 -3.13
N GLU A 30 7.57 1.89 -4.35
CA GLU A 30 7.85 3.26 -4.80
C GLU A 30 6.67 3.76 -5.66
N ILE A 31 5.78 4.58 -5.08
CA ILE A 31 4.91 5.43 -5.89
C ILE A 31 5.70 6.72 -6.19
N PRO A 32 5.81 7.15 -7.46
CA PRO A 32 6.40 8.44 -7.79
C PRO A 32 5.66 9.57 -7.06
N ASP A 33 6.39 10.46 -6.40
CA ASP A 33 5.83 11.59 -5.64
C ASP A 33 4.87 12.48 -6.46
N ASN A 34 4.97 12.44 -7.79
CA ASN A 34 4.17 13.25 -8.70
C ASN A 34 2.92 12.57 -9.28
N VAL A 35 2.67 11.28 -9.02
CA VAL A 35 1.52 10.57 -9.60
C VAL A 35 0.19 11.22 -9.21
N LEU A 36 0.01 11.53 -7.93
CA LEU A 36 -1.22 12.17 -7.44
C LEU A 36 -1.40 13.57 -8.00
N TRP A 37 -0.32 14.34 -8.10
CA TRP A 37 -0.36 15.69 -8.67
C TRP A 37 -0.65 15.68 -10.17
N ASN A 38 -0.10 14.71 -10.90
CA ASN A 38 -0.37 14.55 -12.32
C ASN A 38 -1.85 14.19 -12.57
N ILE A 39 -2.41 13.24 -11.82
CA ILE A 39 -3.84 12.92 -11.91
C ILE A 39 -4.70 14.13 -11.53
N ASN A 40 -4.36 14.84 -10.46
CA ASN A 40 -5.11 16.02 -10.05
C ASN A 40 -5.07 17.13 -11.12
N GLY A 41 -3.91 17.34 -11.74
CA GLY A 41 -3.75 18.29 -12.84
C GLY A 41 -4.57 17.93 -14.08
N MET A 42 -4.61 16.63 -14.44
CA MET A 42 -5.44 16.14 -15.54
C MET A 42 -6.94 16.32 -15.25
N ALA A 43 -7.37 15.98 -14.04
CA ALA A 43 -8.76 16.16 -13.60
C ALA A 43 -9.18 17.63 -13.61
N HIS A 44 -8.35 18.53 -13.07
CA HIS A 44 -8.62 19.96 -13.14
C HIS A 44 -8.73 20.48 -14.58
N CYS A 45 -7.88 19.99 -15.48
CA CYS A 45 -7.86 20.42 -16.88
C CYS A 45 -9.11 19.96 -17.65
N LEU A 46 -9.51 18.70 -17.47
CA LEU A 46 -10.58 18.09 -18.28
C LEU A 46 -11.96 18.10 -17.63
N LEU A 47 -12.01 17.97 -16.30
CA LEU A 47 -13.25 17.83 -15.53
C LEU A 47 -13.60 19.11 -14.75
N HIS A 48 -12.67 20.06 -14.68
CA HIS A 48 -12.83 21.33 -13.96
C HIS A 48 -13.07 21.17 -12.45
N HIS A 49 -12.60 20.08 -11.84
CA HIS A 49 -12.57 19.88 -10.39
C HIS A 49 -11.36 19.04 -9.97
N ASP A 50 -11.10 18.96 -8.66
CA ASP A 50 -9.98 18.17 -8.12
C ASP A 50 -10.14 16.67 -8.43
N GLY A 51 -9.04 16.02 -8.78
CA GLY A 51 -8.95 14.57 -8.99
C GLY A 51 -8.56 13.78 -7.74
N LEU A 52 -8.08 14.47 -6.69
CA LEU A 52 -7.75 13.83 -5.40
C LEU A 52 -8.91 13.04 -4.76
N PRO A 53 -10.20 13.48 -4.85
CA PRO A 53 -11.32 12.71 -4.31
C PRO A 53 -11.50 11.32 -4.94
N TYR A 54 -10.94 11.09 -6.14
CA TYR A 54 -10.98 9.78 -6.79
C TYR A 54 -9.90 8.83 -6.28
N TYR A 55 -8.99 9.28 -5.42
CA TYR A 55 -8.04 8.38 -4.79
C TYR A 55 -8.75 7.54 -3.71
N GLY A 56 -9.00 6.27 -4.01
CA GLY A 56 -9.76 5.36 -3.15
C GLY A 56 -11.28 5.47 -3.31
N TYR A 57 -11.75 5.89 -4.49
CA TYR A 57 -13.18 5.89 -4.83
C TYR A 57 -13.57 4.57 -5.49
N GLY A 58 -14.70 4.00 -5.05
CA GLY A 58 -15.24 2.79 -5.65
C GLY A 58 -14.35 1.55 -5.50
N CYS A 59 -14.33 0.72 -6.53
CA CYS A 59 -13.61 -0.54 -6.62
C CYS A 59 -12.39 -0.50 -7.54
N TYR A 60 -12.18 0.56 -8.33
CA TYR A 60 -11.14 0.66 -9.36
C TYR A 60 -10.32 1.95 -9.32
N CYS A 61 -10.88 3.05 -8.82
CA CYS A 61 -10.13 4.30 -8.73
C CYS A 61 -9.22 4.31 -7.48
N GLY A 62 -8.03 3.70 -7.62
CA GLY A 62 -7.12 3.52 -6.50
C GLY A 62 -5.98 2.53 -6.79
N PHE A 63 -5.34 2.03 -5.73
CA PHE A 63 -4.27 1.04 -5.85
C PHE A 63 -4.80 -0.38 -5.57
N GLY A 64 -4.48 -1.32 -6.46
CA GLY A 64 -4.64 -2.76 -6.19
C GLY A 64 -6.08 -3.29 -6.23
N ASP A 65 -6.90 -2.66 -7.06
CA ASP A 65 -8.35 -2.66 -6.91
C ASP A 65 -9.07 -3.67 -7.85
N SER A 66 -10.22 -4.20 -7.42
CA SER A 66 -11.02 -5.23 -8.14
C SER A 66 -12.48 -5.24 -7.67
N GLY A 67 -13.44 -5.61 -8.52
CA GLY A 67 -14.84 -5.71 -8.10
C GLY A 67 -15.84 -5.48 -9.22
N THR A 68 -17.05 -5.05 -8.86
CA THR A 68 -18.04 -4.51 -9.82
C THR A 68 -18.09 -3.00 -9.64
N PRO A 69 -17.92 -2.21 -10.72
CA PRO A 69 -17.96 -0.75 -10.65
C PRO A 69 -19.26 -0.26 -10.00
N ILE A 70 -19.14 0.70 -9.08
CA ILE A 70 -20.30 1.23 -8.34
C ILE A 70 -21.08 2.27 -9.15
N ASP A 71 -20.46 2.92 -10.13
CA ASP A 71 -21.07 3.86 -11.06
C ASP A 71 -20.26 3.98 -12.37
N GLY A 72 -20.49 5.05 -13.14
CA GLY A 72 -19.77 5.30 -14.39
C GLY A 72 -18.45 6.07 -14.24
N ILE A 73 -18.09 6.44 -13.01
CA ILE A 73 -16.81 7.07 -12.67
C ILE A 73 -15.80 5.99 -12.25
N ASP A 74 -16.27 5.04 -11.42
CA ASP A 74 -15.49 3.93 -10.87
C ASP A 74 -14.79 3.06 -11.93
#